data_AF-A0A964T2T7-F1
#
_entry.id   AF-A0A964T2T7-F1
#
_cell.length_a   1.000
_cell.length_b   1.000
_cell.length_c   1.000
_cell.angle_alpha   90.00
_cell.angle_beta   90.00
_cell.angle_gamma   90.00
#
_symmetry.space_group_name_H-M   'P 1'
#
loop_
_entity.id
_entity.type
_entity.pdbx_description
1 polymer ?
#
loop_
_entity_poly.entity_id
_entity_poly.type
_entity_poly.pdbx_seq_one_letter_code
_entity_poly.pdbx_strand_id
1 'polypeptide(L)'
;MSACEGASPEPAGTEFEAVASEVAALCDEAIASGRIDALSDGALGQIFASAVRLYVAKAETGAKLRPFARNVAVTPTEVAIAAMAMLDAAGIELFELGLWETMTSIRPARQSLAEQGVGHHEH
;
A
#
# COMPACT_ATOMS: atom_id res chain seq x y z
N MET A 1 4.66 -28.05 30.58
CA MET A 1 3.79 -27.55 29.49
C MET A 1 3.24 -26.21 29.95
N SER A 2 3.86 -25.11 29.52
CA SER A 2 3.36 -23.76 29.77
C SER A 2 2.86 -23.24 28.44
N ALA A 3 1.54 -23.06 28.33
CA ALA A 3 0.93 -22.43 27.18
C ALA A 3 1.21 -20.92 27.27
N CYS A 4 1.85 -20.37 26.24
CA CYS A 4 1.81 -18.94 25.99
C CYS A 4 0.34 -18.59 25.65
N GLU A 5 -0.42 -18.18 26.66
CA GLU A 5 -1.73 -17.56 26.52
C GLU A 5 -1.59 -16.40 25.53
N GLY A 6 -2.40 -16.41 24.48
CA GLY A 6 -2.29 -15.52 23.33
C GLY A 6 -2.33 -14.05 23.76
N ALA A 7 -1.33 -13.29 23.31
CA ALA A 7 -1.40 -11.84 23.33
C ALA A 7 -2.65 -11.43 22.56
N SER A 8 -3.67 -10.93 23.27
CA SER A 8 -4.81 -10.25 22.64
C SER A 8 -4.27 -9.12 21.77
N PRO A 9 -4.76 -8.94 20.54
CA PRO A 9 -4.31 -7.82 19.72
C PRO A 9 -4.54 -6.52 20.51
N GLU A 10 -3.48 -5.72 20.67
CA GLU A 10 -3.60 -4.43 21.33
C GLU A 10 -4.69 -3.58 20.64
N PRO A 11 -5.50 -2.83 21.38
CA PRO A 11 -6.70 -2.16 20.86
C PRO A 11 -6.43 -1.24 19.67
N ALA A 12 -5.23 -0.64 19.61
CA ALA A 12 -4.80 0.22 18.51
C ALA A 12 -4.65 -0.52 17.16
N GLY A 13 -4.29 -1.80 17.18
CA GLY A 13 -4.17 -2.61 15.95
C GLY A 13 -5.53 -2.87 15.31
N THR A 14 -6.52 -3.23 16.14
CA THR A 14 -7.90 -3.48 15.68
C THR A 14 -8.60 -2.21 15.22
N GLU A 15 -8.37 -1.08 15.89
CA GLU A 15 -8.90 0.22 15.47
C GLU A 15 -8.31 0.66 14.12
N PHE A 16 -6.99 0.50 13.93
CA PHE A 16 -6.33 0.81 12.66
C PHE A 16 -6.90 -0.03 11.50
N GLU A 17 -7.10 -1.33 11.71
CA GLU A 17 -7.72 -2.22 10.71
C GLU A 17 -9.15 -1.78 10.36
N ALA A 18 -9.95 -1.41 11.35
CA ALA A 18 -11.31 -0.93 11.14
C ALA A 18 -11.35 0.38 10.33
N VAL A 19 -10.53 1.37 10.69
CA VAL A 19 -10.42 2.64 9.96
C VAL A 19 -9.90 2.43 8.54
N ALA A 20 -8.92 1.56 8.35
CA ALA A 20 -8.42 1.22 7.01
C ALA A 20 -9.52 0.60 6.13
N SER A 21 -10.34 -0.27 6.71
CA SER A 21 -11.50 -0.86 6.03
C SER A 21 -12.55 0.18 5.66
N GLU A 22 -12.83 1.14 6.55
CA GLU A 22 -13.79 2.23 6.31
C GLU A 22 -13.31 3.17 5.19
N VAL A 23 -12.04 3.56 5.22
CA VAL A 23 -11.43 4.40 4.16
C VAL A 23 -11.50 3.69 2.81
N ALA A 24 -11.17 2.40 2.75
CA ALA A 24 -11.25 1.63 1.50
C ALA A 24 -12.69 1.59 0.96
N ALA A 25 -13.67 1.33 1.81
CA ALA A 25 -15.08 1.30 1.41
C ALA A 25 -15.57 2.66 0.90
N LEU A 26 -15.16 3.77 1.52
CA LEU A 26 -15.49 5.12 1.06
C LEU A 26 -14.91 5.41 -0.32
N CYS A 27 -13.66 5.00 -0.57
CA CYS A 27 -13.01 5.15 -1.87
C CYS A 27 -13.72 4.32 -2.95
N ASP A 28 -13.99 3.04 -2.68
CA ASP A 28 -14.63 2.13 -3.63
C ASP A 28 -16.04 2.61 -4.02
N GLU A 29 -16.82 3.06 -3.04
CA GLU A 29 -18.17 3.62 -3.26
C GLU A 29 -18.10 4.92 -4.08
N ALA A 30 -17.16 5.82 -3.78
CA ALA A 30 -16.99 7.07 -4.54
C ALA A 30 -16.60 6.80 -6.00
N ILE A 31 -15.71 5.83 -6.25
CA ILE A 31 -15.32 5.40 -7.59
C ILE A 31 -16.49 4.75 -8.32
N ALA A 32 -17.16 3.77 -7.70
CA ALA A 32 -18.26 3.02 -8.31
C ALA A 32 -19.47 3.93 -8.63
N SER A 33 -19.73 4.94 -7.80
CA SER A 33 -20.81 5.90 -8.01
C SER A 33 -20.41 7.13 -8.83
N GLY A 34 -19.14 7.25 -9.26
CA GLY A 34 -18.63 8.39 -10.01
C GLY A 34 -18.61 9.71 -9.23
N ARG A 35 -18.66 9.66 -7.90
CA ARG A 35 -18.70 10.82 -6.98
C ARG A 35 -17.33 11.07 -6.35
N ILE A 36 -16.26 10.96 -7.13
CA ILE A 36 -14.89 11.11 -6.63
C ILE A 36 -14.65 12.49 -5.98
N ASP A 37 -15.27 13.55 -6.52
CA ASP A 37 -15.18 14.92 -5.98
C ASP A 37 -15.89 15.11 -4.63
N ALA A 38 -16.65 14.11 -4.17
CA ALA A 38 -17.26 14.13 -2.84
C ALA A 38 -16.25 13.83 -1.72
N LEU A 39 -15.10 13.22 -2.06
CA LEU A 39 -13.99 13.01 -1.14
C LEU A 39 -13.02 14.20 -1.26
N SER A 40 -12.57 14.72 -0.12
CA SER A 40 -11.65 15.87 -0.12
C SER A 40 -10.24 15.47 -0.57
N ASP A 41 -9.69 16.21 -1.54
CA ASP A 41 -8.29 16.07 -1.98
C ASP A 41 -7.30 16.20 -0.82
N GLY A 42 -7.55 17.11 0.12
CA GLY A 42 -6.71 17.31 1.30
C GLY A 42 -6.72 16.10 2.23
N ALA A 43 -7.88 15.46 2.42
CA ALA A 43 -8.00 14.24 3.21
C ALA A 43 -7.29 13.06 2.51
N LEU A 44 -7.44 12.93 1.19
CA LEU A 44 -6.73 11.94 0.39
C LEU A 44 -5.21 12.10 0.51
N GLY A 45 -4.71 13.34 0.38
CA GLY A 45 -3.29 13.66 0.56
C GLY A 45 -2.77 13.32 1.95
N GLN A 46 -3.56 13.59 3.00
CA GLN A 46 -3.20 13.23 4.38
C GLN A 46 -3.12 11.72 4.59
N ILE A 47 -4.05 10.96 4.02
CA ILE A 47 -4.05 9.49 4.06
C ILE A 47 -2.79 8.96 3.35
N PHE A 48 -2.49 9.44 2.14
CA PHE A 48 -1.30 9.06 1.38
C PHE A 48 -0.02 9.33 2.17
N ALA A 49 0.16 10.54 2.67
CA ALA A 49 1.35 10.92 3.43
C ALA A 49 1.53 10.05 4.69
N SER A 50 0.43 9.74 5.40
CA SER A 50 0.46 8.91 6.60
C SER A 50 0.82 7.46 6.29
N ALA A 51 0.22 6.89 5.24
CA ALA A 51 0.48 5.53 4.78
C ALA A 51 1.94 5.35 4.33
N VAL A 52 2.48 6.29 3.53
CA VAL A 52 3.87 6.27 3.08
C VAL A 52 4.83 6.34 4.28
N ARG A 53 4.60 7.26 5.22
CA ARG A 53 5.47 7.40 6.41
C ARG A 53 5.47 6.14 7.28
N LEU A 54 4.30 5.54 7.52
CA LEU A 54 4.20 4.29 8.29
C LEU A 54 4.88 3.13 7.54
N TYR A 55 4.70 3.06 6.22
CA TYR A 55 5.33 2.04 5.39
C TYR A 55 6.85 2.13 5.47
N VAL A 56 7.42 3.32 5.31
CA VAL A 56 8.88 3.54 5.40
C VAL A 56 9.39 3.18 6.79
N ALA A 57 8.75 3.67 7.86
CA ALA A 57 9.15 3.36 9.23
C ALA A 57 9.16 1.86 9.51
N LYS A 58 8.15 1.12 9.01
CA LYS A 58 8.14 -0.35 9.12
C LYS A 58 9.23 -0.99 8.25
N ALA A 59 9.45 -0.52 7.02
CA ALA A 59 10.47 -1.06 6.12
C ALA A 59 11.90 -0.89 6.69
N GLU A 60 12.17 0.22 7.37
CA GLU A 60 13.45 0.47 8.06
C GLU A 60 13.74 -0.54 9.17
N THR A 61 12.71 -1.17 9.77
CA THR A 61 12.88 -2.28 10.72
C THR A 61 13.28 -3.61 10.06
N GLY A 62 13.39 -3.66 8.73
CA GLY A 62 13.62 -4.88 7.95
C GLY A 62 12.34 -5.65 7.62
N ALA A 63 11.16 -5.07 7.87
CA ALA A 63 9.89 -5.70 7.53
C ALA A 63 9.74 -5.89 6.02
N LYS A 64 9.41 -7.11 5.60
CA LYS A 64 9.13 -7.45 4.20
C LYS A 64 7.68 -7.11 3.85
N LEU A 65 7.41 -5.82 3.70
CA LEU A 65 6.07 -5.31 3.37
C LEU A 65 5.74 -5.55 1.90
N ARG A 66 4.45 -5.84 1.65
CA ARG A 66 3.83 -5.76 0.32
C ARG A 66 3.08 -4.42 0.25
N PRO A 67 3.32 -3.56 -0.76
CA PRO A 67 2.60 -2.30 -0.90
C PRO A 67 1.08 -2.47 -1.06
N PHE A 68 0.65 -3.57 -1.68
CA PHE A 68 -0.75 -3.89 -1.92
C PHE A 68 -1.09 -5.28 -1.35
N ALA A 69 -2.24 -5.39 -0.67
CA ALA A 69 -2.75 -6.68 -0.19
C ALA A 69 -3.27 -7.55 -1.36
N ARG A 70 -3.42 -8.87 -1.13
CA ARG A 70 -3.70 -9.85 -2.20
C ARG A 70 -4.99 -9.61 -3.00
N ASN A 71 -5.91 -8.79 -2.49
CA ASN A 71 -7.22 -8.55 -3.09
C ASN A 71 -7.48 -7.07 -3.44
N VAL A 72 -6.45 -6.22 -3.41
CA VAL A 72 -6.59 -4.81 -3.83
C VAL A 72 -6.26 -4.72 -5.31
N ALA A 73 -7.25 -4.35 -6.11
CA ALA A 73 -7.09 -4.15 -7.54
C ALA A 73 -6.50 -2.76 -7.82
N VAL A 74 -5.17 -2.68 -7.90
CA VAL A 74 -4.48 -1.52 -8.49
C VAL A 74 -3.80 -1.99 -9.76
N THR A 75 -4.16 -1.39 -10.88
CA THR A 75 -3.56 -1.69 -12.19
C THR A 75 -2.13 -1.13 -12.28
N PRO A 76 -1.26 -1.72 -13.12
CA PRO A 76 0.08 -1.16 -13.35
C PRO A 76 0.08 0.31 -13.78
N THR A 77 -0.94 0.71 -14.56
CA THR A 77 -1.10 2.09 -15.01
C THR A 77 -1.42 3.03 -13.86
N GLU A 78 -2.33 2.67 -12.96
CA GLU A 78 -2.64 3.46 -11.76
C GLU A 78 -1.41 3.60 -10.86
N VAL A 79 -0.63 2.52 -10.68
CA VAL A 79 0.64 2.58 -9.94
C VAL A 79 1.60 3.57 -10.58
N ALA A 80 1.78 3.52 -11.91
CA ALA A 80 2.67 4.43 -12.61
C ALA A 80 2.23 5.90 -12.46
N ILE A 81 0.93 6.18 -12.63
CA ILE A 81 0.37 7.52 -12.48
C ILE A 81 0.59 8.04 -11.06
N ALA A 82 0.25 7.25 -10.04
CA ALA A 82 0.43 7.64 -8.64
C ALA A 82 1.91 7.84 -8.29
N ALA A 83 2.80 6.98 -8.79
CA ALA A 83 4.24 7.12 -8.60
C ALA A 83 4.77 8.41 -9.22
N MET A 84 4.40 8.72 -10.47
CA MET A 84 4.81 9.96 -11.13
C MET A 84 4.33 11.20 -10.36
N ALA A 85 3.08 11.20 -9.88
CA ALA A 85 2.54 12.31 -9.08
C ALA A 85 3.28 12.49 -7.75
N MET A 86 3.64 11.39 -7.07
CA MET A 86 4.43 11.47 -5.83
C MET A 86 5.84 12.01 -6.06
N LEU A 87 6.47 11.63 -7.17
CA LEU A 87 7.82 12.08 -7.51
C LEU A 87 7.84 13.56 -7.86
N ASP A 88 6.88 14.01 -8.67
CA ASP A 88 6.71 15.42 -9.00
C ASP A 88 6.47 16.26 -7.73
N ALA A 89 5.57 15.80 -6.84
CA ALA A 89 5.31 16.47 -5.57
C ALA A 89 6.54 16.52 -4.62
N ALA A 90 7.45 15.55 -4.73
CA ALA A 90 8.69 15.51 -3.97
C ALA A 90 9.86 16.24 -4.66
N GLY A 91 9.68 16.72 -5.90
CA GLY A 91 10.75 17.29 -6.72
C GLY A 91 11.85 16.28 -7.05
N ILE A 92 11.49 15.01 -7.24
CA ILE A 92 12.42 13.92 -7.57
C ILE A 92 12.22 13.52 -9.02
N GLU A 93 13.29 13.48 -9.79
CA GLU A 93 13.24 13.00 -11.16
C GLU A 93 13.37 11.47 -11.24
N LEU A 94 12.76 10.85 -12.28
CA LEU A 94 12.79 9.39 -12.44
C LEU A 94 14.21 8.81 -12.50
N PHE A 95 15.18 9.55 -13.04
CA PHE A 95 16.57 9.10 -13.09
C PHE A 95 17.25 9.12 -11.70
N GLU A 96 16.86 10.04 -10.82
CA GLU A 96 17.38 10.12 -9.45
C GLU A 96 16.93 8.94 -8.60
N LEU A 97 15.73 8.41 -8.85
CA LEU A 97 15.27 7.17 -8.23
C LEU A 97 16.17 5.98 -8.56
N GLY A 98 16.60 5.86 -9.82
CA GLY A 98 17.52 4.80 -10.23
C GLY A 98 18.85 4.88 -9.49
N LEU A 99 19.34 6.10 -9.23
CA LEU A 99 20.54 6.31 -8.42
C LEU A 99 20.30 5.91 -6.95
N TRP A 100 19.16 6.28 -6.38
CA TRP A 100 18.77 5.88 -5.04
C TRP A 100 18.69 4.36 -4.86
N GLU A 101 18.14 3.61 -5.82
CA GLU A 101 18.08 2.13 -5.76
C GLU A 101 19.47 1.51 -5.64
N THR A 102 20.49 2.11 -6.26
CA THR A 102 21.87 1.60 -6.17
C THR A 102 22.53 1.87 -4.82
N MET A 103 22.08 2.91 -4.10
CA MET A 103 22.65 3.33 -2.82
C MET A 103 21.95 2.69 -1.61
N THR A 104 20.67 2.29 -1.74
CA THR A 104 19.87 1.75 -0.63
C THR A 104 19.69 0.23 -0.67
N SER A 105 19.71 -0.39 0.51
CA SER A 105 19.38 -1.83 0.67
C SER A 105 17.90 -2.06 0.98
N ILE A 106 17.07 -1.02 1.10
CA ILE A 106 15.64 -1.14 1.38
C ILE A 106 14.92 -1.56 0.10
N ARG A 107 14.83 -2.88 -0.14
CA ARG A 107 14.00 -3.44 -1.22
C ARG A 107 12.68 -3.98 -0.66
N PRO A 108 11.52 -3.55 -1.20
CA PRO A 108 10.23 -4.20 -0.94
C PRO A 108 10.29 -5.68 -1.32
N ALA A 109 9.43 -6.49 -0.70
CA ALA A 109 9.32 -7.91 -1.06
C ALA A 109 8.85 -8.06 -2.51
N ARG A 110 9.69 -8.60 -3.39
CA ARG A 110 9.31 -8.92 -4.77
C ARG A 110 8.23 -10.00 -4.75
N GLN A 111 7.08 -9.74 -5.38
CA GLN A 111 6.09 -10.79 -5.61
C GLN A 111 6.70 -11.85 -6.53
N SER A 112 6.61 -13.12 -6.13
CA SER A 112 6.97 -14.23 -7.01
C SER A 112 5.82 -14.46 -7.99
N LEU A 113 6.13 -14.46 -9.29
CA LEU A 113 5.19 -14.78 -10.37
C LEU A 113 4.55 -16.18 -10.22
N ALA A 114 5.10 -17.05 -9.36
CA ALA A 114 4.56 -18.38 -9.11
C ALA A 114 3.24 -18.40 -8.31
N GLU A 115 2.87 -17.31 -7.61
CA GLU A 115 1.61 -17.25 -6.85
C GLU A 115 0.42 -16.79 -7.72
N GLN A 116 0.63 -16.38 -8.99
CA GLN A 116 -0.39 -15.77 -9.84
C GLN A 116 -0.87 -16.66 -11.02
N GLY A 117 -0.48 -17.93 -11.08
CA GLY A 117 -0.89 -18.79 -12.18
C GLY A 117 -0.81 -20.28 -11.90
N VAL A 118 -1.86 -20.84 -11.29
CA VAL A 118 -2.36 -22.18 -11.63
C VAL A 118 -3.88 -22.18 -11.53
N GLY A 119 -4.51 -22.14 -12.70
CA GLY A 119 -5.96 -22.19 -12.89
C GLY A 119 -6.29 -22.02 -14.37
N HIS A 120 -5.50 -22.63 -15.26
CA HIS A 120 -5.89 -22.73 -16.66
C HIS A 120 -7.02 -23.77 -16.73
N HIS A 121 -8.26 -23.28 -16.85
CA HIS A 121 -9.39 -24.12 -17.22
C HIS A 121 -9.19 -24.56 -18.67
N GLU A 122 -8.71 -25.79 -18.85
CA GLU A 122 -8.78 -26.50 -20.12
C GLU A 122 -10.24 -26.90 -20.38
N HIS A 123 -10.75 -26.54 -21.55
CA HIS A 123 -11.99 -27.03 -22.16
C HIS A 123 -11.63 -27.94 -23.33
#